data_AF-A0A2J7REH2-F1
#
_entry.id   AF-A0A2J7REH2-F1
#
_cell.length_a   1.000
_cell.length_b   1.000
_cell.length_c   1.000
_cell.angle_alpha   90.00
_cell.angle_beta   90.00
_cell.angle_gamma   90.00
#
_symmetry.space_group_name_H-M   'P 1'
#
loop_
_entity.id
_entity.type
_entity.pdbx_description
1 polymer ?
#
loop_
_entity_poly.entity_id
_entity_poly.type
_entity_poly.pdbx_seq_one_letter_code
_entity_poly.pdbx_strand_id
1 'polypeptide(L)'
;MGSFLWLQHSACLIVMLMIWLVAIFETLLLCVEESARTVVCGGKGVGKSTFVRFLVNQSLPLFREVLCLDFDPGQPEFTIPGCVSAVIVKQPLLGPSFTHLTTPEQMVFVGEVNIAQCPSQYADSVQHIISYCNSQPKLLRMPWIVNTMGFNKGVGVDLTTSVIRMLKPQHVVQIQSANAEFNFPEPLSPPYVCSYQNRFCELPPDDPLKYVLHTMRTMAENKKGMAPWGMGAPRLREAVILSYLSRMVQPPKYILADTVPYMQMPRYYFD
;
A
#
# COMPACT_ATOMS: atom_id res chain seq x y z
N MET A 1 -1.69 -20.14 40.97
CA MET A 1 -2.75 -19.65 40.06
C MET A 1 -2.24 -18.79 38.90
N GLY A 2 -1.05 -18.17 38.96
CA GLY A 2 -0.53 -17.32 37.86
C GLY A 2 0.06 -18.05 36.64
N SER A 3 0.49 -19.30 36.77
CA SER A 3 1.12 -20.09 35.70
C SER A 3 0.12 -20.67 34.68
N PHE A 4 -1.15 -20.83 35.06
CA PHE A 4 -2.20 -21.37 34.18
C PHE A 4 -2.74 -20.32 33.20
N LEU A 5 -2.82 -19.04 33.64
CA LEU A 5 -3.25 -17.93 32.77
C LEU A 5 -2.23 -17.61 31.66
N TRP A 6 -0.93 -17.75 31.94
CA TRP A 6 0.12 -17.54 30.94
C TRP A 6 0.08 -18.60 29.83
N LEU A 7 -0.10 -19.88 30.19
CA LEU A 7 -0.26 -20.97 29.22
C LEU A 7 -1.53 -20.80 28.37
N GLN A 8 -2.63 -20.32 28.95
CA GLN A 8 -3.87 -20.00 28.20
C GLN A 8 -3.68 -18.82 27.24
N HIS A 9 -3.00 -17.75 27.66
CA HIS A 9 -2.69 -16.61 26.78
C HIS A 9 -1.73 -16.98 25.63
N SER A 10 -0.69 -17.76 25.92
CA SER A 10 0.26 -18.24 24.91
C SER A 10 -0.38 -19.22 23.92
N ALA A 11 -1.23 -20.13 24.39
CA ALA A 11 -2.00 -21.02 23.53
C ALA A 11 -3.00 -20.25 22.66
N CYS A 12 -3.66 -19.22 23.19
CA CYS A 12 -4.58 -18.37 22.42
C CYS A 12 -3.83 -17.55 21.35
N LEU A 13 -2.64 -17.01 21.67
CA LEU A 13 -1.76 -16.35 20.68
C LEU A 13 -1.27 -17.32 19.60
N ILE A 14 -0.88 -18.55 19.94
CA ILE A 14 -0.46 -19.57 18.97
C ILE A 14 -1.63 -20.00 18.09
N VAL A 15 -2.81 -20.24 18.66
CA VAL A 15 -4.02 -20.59 17.90
C VAL A 15 -4.46 -19.42 17.01
N MET A 16 -4.38 -18.18 17.50
CA MET A 16 -4.63 -16.98 16.68
C MET A 16 -3.59 -16.83 15.55
N LEU A 17 -2.30 -17.09 15.81
CA LEU A 17 -1.24 -17.12 14.80
C LEU A 17 -1.43 -18.24 13.77
N MET A 18 -1.90 -19.42 14.19
CA MET A 18 -2.17 -20.55 13.30
C MET A 18 -3.40 -20.32 12.43
N ILE A 19 -4.48 -19.78 12.99
CA ILE A 19 -5.68 -19.38 12.21
C ILE A 19 -5.32 -18.25 11.22
N TRP A 20 -4.43 -17.33 11.62
CA TRP A 20 -3.93 -16.27 10.75
C TRP A 20 -3.05 -16.82 9.62
N LEU A 21 -2.14 -17.75 9.93
CA LEU A 21 -1.36 -18.44 8.92
C LEU A 21 -2.29 -19.10 7.92
N VAL A 22 -3.31 -19.85 8.36
CA VAL A 22 -4.24 -20.53 7.44
C VAL A 22 -5.05 -19.54 6.59
N ALA A 23 -5.72 -18.55 7.20
CA ALA A 23 -6.53 -17.58 6.45
C ALA A 23 -5.70 -16.73 5.47
N ILE A 24 -4.48 -16.38 5.87
CA ILE A 24 -3.53 -15.72 4.99
C ILE A 24 -3.04 -16.66 3.92
N PHE A 25 -2.73 -17.91 4.22
CA PHE A 25 -2.24 -18.88 3.24
C PHE A 25 -3.29 -19.16 2.16
N GLU A 26 -4.56 -19.26 2.54
CA GLU A 26 -5.67 -19.39 1.60
C GLU A 26 -5.83 -18.14 0.72
N THR A 27 -5.77 -16.94 1.31
CA THR A 27 -5.80 -15.68 0.54
C THR A 27 -4.56 -15.56 -0.36
N LEU A 28 -3.39 -15.99 0.12
CA LEU A 28 -2.08 -15.92 -0.54
C LEU A 28 -2.03 -16.81 -1.79
N LEU A 29 -2.43 -18.08 -1.68
CA LEU A 29 -2.42 -19.00 -2.82
C LEU A 29 -3.25 -18.49 -4.00
N LEU A 30 -4.28 -17.71 -3.71
CA LEU A 30 -5.13 -17.08 -4.72
C LEU A 30 -4.54 -15.77 -5.24
N CYS A 31 -3.82 -14.99 -4.43
CA CYS A 31 -3.36 -13.64 -4.81
C CYS A 31 -1.97 -13.60 -5.47
N VAL A 32 -1.24 -14.71 -5.44
CA VAL A 32 0.19 -14.77 -5.81
C VAL A 32 0.34 -15.53 -7.13
N GLU A 33 -0.02 -14.84 -8.22
CA GLU A 33 0.08 -15.34 -9.59
C GLU A 33 0.91 -14.38 -10.46
N GLU A 34 1.50 -14.89 -11.54
CA GLU A 34 2.23 -14.05 -12.49
C GLU A 34 1.25 -13.05 -13.14
N SER A 35 1.65 -11.78 -13.28
CA SER A 35 0.79 -10.69 -13.80
C SER A 35 -0.50 -10.39 -13.00
N ALA A 36 -0.71 -11.02 -11.83
CA ALA A 36 -1.85 -10.71 -10.97
C ALA A 36 -1.70 -9.34 -10.31
N ARG A 37 -2.80 -8.60 -10.24
CA ARG A 37 -2.90 -7.32 -9.55
C ARG A 37 -3.74 -7.50 -8.30
N THR A 38 -3.11 -7.26 -7.16
CA THR A 38 -3.70 -7.43 -5.83
C THR A 38 -3.73 -6.10 -5.12
N VAL A 39 -4.93 -5.57 -4.88
CA VAL A 39 -5.14 -4.30 -4.16
C VAL A 39 -5.40 -4.58 -2.69
N VAL A 40 -4.61 -3.97 -1.80
CA VAL A 40 -4.78 -4.06 -0.35
C VAL A 40 -5.39 -2.76 0.17
N CYS A 41 -6.57 -2.86 0.78
CA CYS A 41 -7.34 -1.71 1.25
C CYS A 41 -7.93 -1.94 2.66
N GLY A 42 -8.35 -0.86 3.31
CA GLY A 42 -8.86 -0.87 4.68
C GLY A 42 -8.55 0.44 5.42
N GLY A 43 -9.18 0.65 6.57
CA GLY A 43 -9.01 1.89 7.34
C GLY A 43 -7.59 2.14 7.85
N LYS A 44 -7.38 3.31 8.44
CA LYS A 44 -6.10 3.66 9.06
C LYS A 44 -5.75 2.69 10.19
N GLY A 45 -4.51 2.21 10.22
CA GLY A 45 -4.00 1.39 11.34
C GLY A 45 -4.41 -0.08 11.33
N VAL A 46 -5.21 -0.55 10.36
CA VAL A 46 -5.66 -1.96 10.29
C VAL A 46 -4.57 -2.97 9.86
N GLY A 47 -3.36 -2.49 9.51
CA GLY A 47 -2.23 -3.36 9.16
C GLY A 47 -1.96 -3.57 7.67
N LYS A 48 -2.48 -2.69 6.78
CA LYS A 48 -2.24 -2.75 5.32
C LYS A 48 -0.78 -2.88 4.94
N SER A 49 0.08 -1.96 5.39
CA SER A 49 1.52 -2.00 5.06
C SER A 49 2.20 -3.27 5.57
N THR A 50 1.77 -3.80 6.73
CA THR A 50 2.27 -5.10 7.23
C THR A 50 1.87 -6.24 6.31
N PHE A 51 0.63 -6.25 5.84
CA PHE A 51 0.15 -7.26 4.90
C PHE A 51 0.81 -7.13 3.52
N VAL A 52 1.05 -5.91 3.03
CA VAL A 52 1.82 -5.64 1.80
C VAL A 52 3.24 -6.19 1.92
N ARG A 53 3.97 -5.90 3.01
CA ARG A 53 5.29 -6.49 3.27
C ARG A 53 5.25 -8.00 3.27
N PHE A 54 4.24 -8.58 3.92
CA PHE A 54 4.04 -10.02 3.95
C PHE A 54 3.87 -10.58 2.53
N LEU A 55 2.93 -10.04 1.73
CA LEU A 55 2.71 -10.48 0.36
C LEU A 55 3.97 -10.35 -0.49
N VAL A 56 4.69 -9.23 -0.42
CA VAL A 56 5.95 -9.03 -1.15
C VAL A 56 6.97 -10.10 -0.78
N ASN A 57 7.17 -10.35 0.51
CA ASN A 57 8.16 -11.32 1.00
C ASN A 57 7.81 -12.76 0.59
N GLN A 58 6.53 -13.08 0.45
CA GLN A 58 6.08 -14.40 -0.04
C GLN A 58 6.17 -14.52 -1.58
N SER A 59 5.94 -13.43 -2.31
CA SER A 59 6.01 -13.42 -3.78
C SER A 59 7.45 -13.46 -4.33
N LEU A 60 8.41 -12.87 -3.61
CA LEU A 60 9.80 -12.78 -4.07
C LEU A 60 10.48 -14.14 -4.36
N PRO A 61 10.35 -15.18 -3.52
CA PRO A 61 10.87 -16.52 -3.82
C PRO A 61 10.30 -17.15 -5.10
N LEU A 62 9.08 -16.77 -5.49
CA LEU A 62 8.38 -17.34 -6.64
C LEU A 62 8.69 -16.59 -7.95
N PHE A 63 8.75 -15.25 -7.90
CA PHE A 63 8.84 -14.41 -9.10
C PHE A 63 10.14 -13.59 -9.23
N ARG A 64 11.00 -13.58 -8.20
CA ARG A 64 12.24 -12.79 -8.07
C ARG A 64 12.06 -11.27 -8.03
N GLU A 65 11.10 -10.74 -8.78
CA GLU A 65 10.76 -9.31 -8.84
C GLU A 65 9.25 -9.15 -8.65
N VAL A 66 8.86 -8.14 -7.87
CA VAL A 66 7.46 -7.80 -7.60
C VAL A 66 7.27 -6.31 -7.81
N LEU A 67 6.24 -5.92 -8.55
CA LEU A 67 5.90 -4.51 -8.71
C LEU A 67 5.02 -4.06 -7.55
N CYS A 68 5.51 -3.12 -6.75
CA CYS A 68 4.72 -2.50 -5.69
C CYS A 68 4.23 -1.13 -6.16
N LEU A 69 2.92 -0.94 -6.17
CA LEU A 69 2.32 0.38 -6.34
C LEU A 69 1.91 0.90 -4.97
N ASP A 70 2.47 2.03 -4.57
CA ASP A 70 2.15 2.64 -3.28
C ASP A 70 1.35 3.91 -3.48
N PHE A 71 0.07 3.82 -3.14
CA PHE A 71 -0.91 4.90 -3.25
C PHE A 71 -1.32 5.44 -1.87
N ASP A 72 -0.49 5.27 -0.83
CA ASP A 72 -0.63 5.94 0.47
C ASP A 72 0.43 7.06 0.64
N PRO A 73 0.09 8.32 0.31
CA PRO A 73 1.04 9.43 0.49
C PRO A 73 1.29 9.78 1.96
N GLY A 74 0.43 9.34 2.89
CA GLY A 74 0.56 9.65 4.30
C GLY A 74 1.62 8.82 5.02
N GLN A 75 1.75 7.55 4.63
CA GLN A 75 2.74 6.59 5.15
C GLN A 75 3.26 5.66 4.04
N PRO A 76 4.00 6.21 3.06
CA PRO A 76 4.57 5.38 2.00
C PRO A 76 5.61 4.41 2.55
N GLU A 77 5.70 3.29 1.87
CA GLU A 77 6.51 2.13 2.18
C GLU A 77 7.93 2.26 1.63
N PHE A 78 8.07 2.79 0.40
CA PHE A 78 9.33 2.77 -0.35
C PHE A 78 9.94 4.15 -0.60
N THR A 79 9.14 5.21 -0.48
CA THR A 79 9.49 6.57 -0.87
C THR A 79 9.24 7.57 0.26
N ILE A 80 9.54 8.85 0.01
CA ILE A 80 9.23 9.91 0.96
C ILE A 80 7.72 10.20 1.04
N PRO A 81 7.23 10.75 2.16
CA PRO A 81 5.82 11.15 2.32
C PRO A 81 5.37 12.19 1.30
N GLY A 82 4.06 12.19 1.01
CA GLY A 82 3.44 13.07 0.02
C GLY A 82 3.53 12.55 -1.42
N CYS A 83 3.97 11.30 -1.60
CA CYS A 83 4.20 10.72 -2.91
C CYS A 83 3.36 9.46 -3.15
N VAL A 84 3.01 9.25 -4.42
CA VAL A 84 2.57 7.96 -4.94
C VAL A 84 3.65 7.40 -5.86
N SER A 85 3.84 6.09 -5.87
CA SER A 85 4.98 5.51 -6.60
C SER A 85 4.74 4.09 -7.13
N ALA A 86 5.58 3.69 -8.09
CA ALA A 86 5.76 2.34 -8.59
C ALA A 86 7.20 1.90 -8.35
N VAL A 87 7.41 0.77 -7.68
CA VAL A 87 8.73 0.28 -7.26
C VAL A 87 8.87 -1.20 -7.60
N ILE A 88 9.94 -1.59 -8.28
CA ILE A 88 10.31 -3.00 -8.42
C ILE A 88 11.07 -3.43 -7.18
N VAL A 89 10.47 -4.33 -6.40
CA VAL A 89 11.10 -4.91 -5.22
C VAL A 89 11.78 -6.22 -5.60
N LYS A 90 13.02 -6.39 -5.14
CA LYS A 90 13.87 -7.58 -5.42
C LYS A 90 14.42 -8.25 -4.16
N GLN A 91 14.20 -7.66 -3.00
CA GLN A 91 14.71 -8.13 -1.72
C GLN A 91 13.61 -8.09 -0.67
N PRO A 92 13.61 -9.01 0.31
CA PRO A 92 12.62 -9.00 1.37
C PRO A 92 12.58 -7.69 2.14
N LEU A 93 11.37 -7.19 2.40
CA LEU A 93 11.09 -6.01 3.19
C LEU A 93 11.11 -6.39 4.67
N LEU A 94 12.23 -6.09 5.32
CA LEU A 94 12.48 -6.36 6.73
C LEU A 94 12.57 -5.04 7.48
N GLY A 95 11.68 -4.82 8.45
CA GLY A 95 11.67 -3.61 9.28
C GLY A 95 10.69 -2.52 8.82
N PRO A 96 10.83 -1.30 9.36
CA PRO A 96 9.98 -0.15 9.01
C PRO A 96 10.40 0.49 7.67
N SER A 97 9.51 1.26 7.05
CA SER A 97 9.68 1.83 5.70
C SER A 97 11.01 2.56 5.48
N PHE A 98 11.45 3.34 6.48
CA PHE A 98 12.71 4.08 6.42
C PHE A 98 13.98 3.19 6.30
N THR A 99 13.88 1.86 6.46
CA THR A 99 15.02 0.95 6.32
C THR A 99 15.24 0.43 4.90
N HIS A 100 14.26 0.60 4.01
CA HIS A 100 14.25 0.03 2.67
C HIS A 100 13.69 1.00 1.63
N LEU A 101 13.94 2.30 1.82
CA LEU A 101 13.68 3.28 0.77
C LEU A 101 14.41 2.88 -0.51
N THR A 102 13.91 3.24 -1.67
CA THR A 102 14.59 2.92 -2.93
C THR A 102 14.21 3.89 -4.03
N THR A 103 14.97 3.87 -5.12
CA THR A 103 14.60 4.60 -6.34
C THR A 103 13.42 3.89 -6.99
N PRO A 104 12.29 4.60 -7.20
CA PRO A 104 11.13 4.05 -7.87
C PRO A 104 11.31 4.00 -9.39
N GLU A 105 10.51 3.17 -10.07
CA GLU A 105 10.37 3.17 -11.53
C GLU A 105 9.56 4.37 -12.02
N GLN A 106 8.61 4.84 -11.21
CA GLN A 106 7.95 6.14 -11.31
C GLN A 106 7.49 6.64 -9.95
N MET A 107 7.46 7.95 -9.78
CA MET A 107 6.98 8.59 -8.56
C MET A 107 6.46 9.99 -8.85
N VAL A 108 5.31 10.31 -8.27
CA VAL A 108 4.70 11.63 -8.36
C VAL A 108 4.58 12.21 -6.96
N PHE A 109 5.07 13.43 -6.77
CA PHE A 109 4.84 14.19 -5.55
C PHE A 109 3.46 14.85 -5.65
N VAL A 110 2.52 14.37 -4.84
CA VAL A 110 1.15 14.87 -4.77
C VAL A 110 1.10 16.24 -4.08
N GLY A 111 2.08 16.55 -3.22
CA GLY A 111 2.16 17.81 -2.48
C GLY A 111 1.55 17.78 -1.09
N GLU A 112 0.70 16.80 -0.79
CA GLU A 112 -0.05 16.72 0.46
C GLU A 112 -0.15 15.27 0.97
N VAL A 113 -0.18 15.11 2.30
CA VAL A 113 -0.33 13.79 2.95
C VAL A 113 -1.79 13.50 3.27
N ASN A 114 -2.61 14.53 3.43
CA ASN A 114 -4.05 14.45 3.59
C ASN A 114 -4.77 14.62 2.24
N ILE A 115 -4.96 13.53 1.51
CA ILE A 115 -5.55 13.54 0.17
C ILE A 115 -6.95 14.15 0.07
N ALA A 116 -7.67 14.31 1.20
CA ALA A 116 -8.96 15.00 1.22
C ALA A 116 -8.83 16.49 0.83
N GLN A 117 -7.63 17.07 0.94
CA GLN A 117 -7.35 18.45 0.54
C GLN A 117 -7.01 18.58 -0.94
N CYS A 118 -6.64 17.49 -1.62
CA CYS A 118 -6.21 17.49 -3.02
C CYS A 118 -6.67 16.22 -3.80
N PRO A 119 -7.96 15.84 -3.75
CA PRO A 119 -8.41 14.54 -4.23
C PRO A 119 -8.22 14.35 -5.75
N SER A 120 -8.43 15.39 -6.56
CA SER A 120 -8.20 15.33 -8.01
C SER A 120 -6.71 15.15 -8.34
N GLN A 121 -5.83 15.92 -7.70
CA GLN A 121 -4.37 15.79 -7.91
C GLN A 121 -3.86 14.39 -7.52
N TYR A 122 -4.39 13.83 -6.43
CA TYR A 122 -4.11 12.44 -6.06
C TYR A 122 -4.60 11.45 -7.12
N ALA A 123 -5.84 11.61 -7.61
CA ALA A 123 -6.42 10.73 -8.62
C ALA A 123 -5.63 10.79 -9.95
N ASP A 124 -5.26 11.98 -10.40
CA ASP A 124 -4.44 12.20 -11.60
C ASP A 124 -3.05 11.57 -11.44
N SER A 125 -2.44 11.73 -10.26
CA SER A 125 -1.13 11.12 -9.95
C SER A 125 -1.20 9.59 -9.99
N VAL A 126 -2.24 9.00 -9.41
CA VAL A 126 -2.48 7.56 -9.46
C VAL A 126 -2.70 7.10 -10.90
N GLN A 127 -3.55 7.80 -11.67
CA GLN A 127 -3.82 7.48 -13.07
C GLN A 127 -2.54 7.54 -13.92
N HIS A 128 -1.68 8.53 -13.68
CA HIS A 128 -0.39 8.66 -14.32
C HIS A 128 0.52 7.44 -14.04
N ILE A 129 0.67 7.05 -12.77
CA ILE A 129 1.46 5.87 -12.39
C ILE A 129 0.92 4.59 -13.03
N ILE A 130 -0.40 4.38 -12.99
CA ILE A 130 -1.05 3.21 -13.60
C ILE A 130 -0.82 3.19 -15.12
N SER A 131 -0.97 4.33 -15.78
CA SER A 131 -0.78 4.45 -17.24
C SER A 131 0.66 4.17 -17.63
N TYR A 132 1.63 4.71 -16.88
CA TYR A 132 3.03 4.36 -17.05
C TYR A 132 3.24 2.85 -16.92
N CYS A 133 2.74 2.23 -15.84
CA CYS A 133 2.95 0.79 -15.62
C CYS A 133 2.33 -0.07 -16.72
N ASN A 134 1.15 0.30 -17.21
CA ASN A 134 0.49 -0.37 -18.34
C ASN A 134 1.24 -0.19 -19.66
N SER A 135 1.97 0.92 -19.85
CA SER A 135 2.77 1.16 -21.05
C SER A 135 4.05 0.32 -21.12
N GLN A 136 4.45 -0.31 -20.02
CA GLN A 136 5.72 -1.04 -19.92
C GLN A 136 5.47 -2.57 -19.94
N PRO A 137 5.79 -3.28 -21.03
CA PRO A 137 5.58 -4.73 -21.13
C PRO A 137 6.29 -5.55 -20.05
N LYS A 138 7.45 -5.06 -19.57
CA LYS A 138 8.20 -5.70 -18.48
C LYS A 138 7.40 -5.67 -17.17
N LEU A 139 6.78 -4.54 -16.84
CA LEU A 139 6.03 -4.35 -15.60
C LEU A 139 4.75 -5.17 -15.60
N LEU A 140 4.07 -5.27 -16.75
CA LEU A 140 2.83 -6.05 -16.90
C LEU A 140 2.98 -7.54 -16.57
N ARG A 141 4.17 -8.11 -16.72
CA ARG A 141 4.43 -9.53 -16.42
C ARG A 141 4.65 -9.80 -14.94
N MET A 142 4.94 -8.77 -14.15
CA MET A 142 5.20 -8.92 -12.73
C MET A 142 3.88 -9.04 -11.95
N PRO A 143 3.87 -9.74 -10.80
CA PRO A 143 2.79 -9.56 -9.83
C PRO A 143 2.80 -8.12 -9.32
N TRP A 144 1.63 -7.48 -9.30
CA TRP A 144 1.43 -6.13 -8.77
C TRP A 144 0.80 -6.23 -7.39
N ILE A 145 1.47 -5.67 -6.38
CA ILE A 145 0.94 -5.50 -5.04
C ILE A 145 0.70 -4.02 -4.82
N VAL A 146 -0.57 -3.65 -4.64
CA VAL A 146 -1.00 -2.26 -4.55
C VAL A 146 -1.42 -1.92 -3.13
N ASN A 147 -0.70 -1.00 -2.49
CA ASN A 147 -1.08 -0.42 -1.22
C ASN A 147 -1.96 0.81 -1.45
N THR A 148 -3.08 0.94 -0.73
CA THR A 148 -3.94 2.13 -0.78
C THR A 148 -3.85 2.95 0.51
N MET A 149 -4.25 4.22 0.44
CA MET A 149 -4.46 5.06 1.61
C MET A 149 -5.44 4.44 2.62
N GLY A 150 -5.36 4.91 3.87
CA GLY A 150 -6.24 4.49 4.96
C GLY A 150 -7.59 5.22 5.08
N PHE A 151 -8.03 5.95 4.05
CA PHE A 151 -9.28 6.71 4.09
C PHE A 151 -10.42 5.80 3.64
N ASN A 152 -11.36 5.54 4.54
CA ASN A 152 -12.41 4.52 4.38
C ASN A 152 -13.83 5.11 4.34
N LYS A 153 -13.96 6.44 4.44
CA LYS A 153 -15.25 7.16 4.44
C LYS A 153 -15.19 8.36 3.51
N GLY A 154 -16.35 8.81 3.03
CA GLY A 154 -16.48 9.98 2.15
C GLY A 154 -15.53 9.89 0.95
N VAL A 155 -14.71 10.93 0.73
CA VAL A 155 -13.70 11.01 -0.34
C VAL A 155 -12.76 9.80 -0.40
N GLY A 156 -12.50 9.12 0.71
CA GLY A 156 -11.70 7.89 0.71
C GLY A 156 -12.34 6.77 -0.10
N VAL A 157 -13.67 6.63 -0.02
CA VAL A 157 -14.42 5.62 -0.79
C VAL A 157 -14.37 5.96 -2.28
N ASP A 158 -14.61 7.23 -2.65
CA ASP A 158 -14.50 7.71 -4.04
C ASP A 158 -13.14 7.34 -4.63
N LEU A 159 -12.06 7.64 -3.91
CA LEU A 159 -10.72 7.44 -4.43
C LEU A 159 -10.31 5.96 -4.45
N THR A 160 -10.67 5.15 -3.44
CA THR A 160 -10.34 3.72 -3.43
C THR A 160 -11.12 2.96 -4.52
N THR A 161 -12.40 3.25 -4.71
CA THR A 161 -13.19 2.66 -5.79
C THR A 161 -12.63 3.04 -7.16
N SER A 162 -12.16 4.27 -7.32
CA SER A 162 -11.49 4.75 -8.53
C SER A 162 -10.18 4.03 -8.82
N VAL A 163 -9.34 3.84 -7.79
CA VAL A 163 -8.10 3.04 -7.89
C VAL A 163 -8.42 1.63 -8.39
N ILE A 164 -9.42 0.97 -7.81
CA ILE A 164 -9.85 -0.38 -8.22
C ILE A 164 -10.33 -0.39 -9.67
N ARG A 165 -11.13 0.60 -10.08
CA ARG A 165 -11.64 0.73 -11.45
C ARG A 165 -10.55 0.99 -12.48
N MET A 166 -9.55 1.81 -12.15
CA MET A 166 -8.41 2.09 -13.02
C MET A 166 -7.48 0.88 -13.15
N LEU A 167 -7.24 0.15 -12.05
CA LEU A 167 -6.37 -1.02 -12.05
C LEU A 167 -6.99 -2.28 -12.67
N LYS A 168 -8.32 -2.42 -12.59
CA LYS A 168 -9.05 -3.65 -12.94
C LYS A 168 -8.35 -4.90 -12.36
N PRO A 169 -8.20 -5.00 -11.02
CA PRO A 169 -7.40 -6.05 -10.42
C PRO A 169 -8.06 -7.44 -10.58
N GLN A 170 -7.30 -8.48 -10.26
CA GLN A 170 -7.83 -9.84 -10.08
C GLN A 170 -8.26 -10.07 -8.64
N HIS A 171 -7.60 -9.40 -7.68
CA HIS A 171 -7.88 -9.55 -6.26
C HIS A 171 -7.96 -8.19 -5.55
N VAL A 172 -8.96 -8.06 -4.68
CA VAL A 172 -9.05 -6.96 -3.71
C VAL A 172 -9.06 -7.59 -2.33
N VAL A 173 -8.07 -7.27 -1.51
CA VAL A 173 -7.99 -7.67 -0.11
C VAL A 173 -8.43 -6.51 0.75
N GLN A 174 -9.58 -6.66 1.41
CA GLN A 174 -10.17 -5.69 2.32
C GLN A 174 -9.93 -6.13 3.77
N ILE A 175 -9.09 -5.35 4.48
CA ILE A 175 -8.82 -5.58 5.90
C ILE A 175 -9.87 -4.84 6.74
N GLN A 176 -10.61 -5.59 7.54
CA GLN A 176 -11.69 -5.11 8.39
C GLN A 176 -11.31 -5.07 9.87
N SER A 177 -11.83 -4.07 10.55
CA SER A 177 -11.75 -3.78 11.97
C SER A 177 -13.03 -4.25 12.67
N ALA A 178 -12.95 -4.78 13.88
CA ALA A 178 -14.11 -4.88 14.77
C ALA A 178 -14.73 -3.49 15.07
N ASN A 179 -13.91 -2.43 15.05
CA ASN A 179 -14.41 -1.06 15.10
C ASN A 179 -14.84 -0.56 13.71
N ALA A 180 -16.15 -0.40 13.51
CA ALA A 180 -16.75 0.06 12.25
C ALA A 180 -16.20 1.42 11.76
N GLU A 181 -15.65 2.26 12.64
CA GLU A 181 -15.02 3.53 12.26
C GLU A 181 -13.83 3.35 11.31
N PHE A 182 -13.16 2.20 11.35
CA PHE A 182 -12.03 1.86 10.48
C PHE A 182 -12.42 0.94 9.29
N ASN A 183 -13.72 0.77 9.03
CA ASN A 183 -14.23 0.01 7.90
C ASN A 183 -14.80 0.90 6.80
N PHE A 184 -14.82 0.38 5.57
CA PHE A 184 -15.64 0.95 4.50
C PHE A 184 -17.13 0.81 4.86
N PRO A 185 -18.01 1.67 4.33
CA PRO A 185 -19.46 1.60 4.59
C PRO A 185 -20.04 0.25 4.18
N GLU A 186 -19.55 -0.30 3.07
CA GLU A 186 -19.92 -1.62 2.54
C GLU A 186 -18.66 -2.38 2.10
N PRO A 187 -18.74 -3.71 1.96
CA PRO A 187 -17.70 -4.47 1.27
C PRO A 187 -17.48 -3.94 -0.15
N LEU A 188 -16.23 -3.75 -0.53
CA LEU A 188 -15.82 -3.30 -1.87
C LEU A 188 -16.00 -4.41 -2.91
N SER A 189 -17.22 -4.93 -3.02
CA SER A 189 -17.62 -5.92 -4.01
C SER A 189 -17.67 -5.28 -5.41
N PRO A 190 -17.50 -6.05 -6.49
CA PRO A 190 -17.57 -5.51 -7.85
C PRO A 190 -18.85 -4.68 -8.11
N PRO A 191 -20.06 -5.11 -7.71
CA PRO A 191 -21.27 -4.29 -7.87
C PRO A 191 -21.22 -2.97 -7.10
N TYR A 192 -20.71 -2.99 -5.86
CA TYR A 192 -20.57 -1.77 -5.05
C TYR A 192 -19.60 -0.78 -5.71
N VAL A 193 -18.43 -1.25 -6.14
CA VAL A 193 -17.42 -0.41 -6.81
C VAL A 193 -17.95 0.15 -8.14
N CYS A 194 -18.67 -0.63 -8.93
CA CYS A 194 -19.29 -0.18 -10.17
C CYS A 194 -20.44 0.83 -9.93
N SER A 195 -21.17 0.72 -8.82
CA SER A 195 -22.24 1.67 -8.48
C SER A 195 -21.73 3.05 -8.06
N TYR A 196 -20.44 3.15 -7.71
CA TYR A 196 -19.87 4.37 -7.18
C TYR A 196 -19.54 5.37 -8.30
N GLN A 197 -20.17 6.54 -8.25
CA GLN A 197 -19.88 7.65 -9.16
C GLN A 197 -18.68 8.45 -8.63
N ASN A 198 -17.61 8.48 -9.41
CA ASN A 198 -16.43 9.27 -9.07
C ASN A 198 -16.62 10.73 -9.45
N ARG A 199 -16.21 11.62 -8.54
CA ARG A 199 -16.31 13.07 -8.67
C ARG A 199 -14.97 13.75 -9.00
N PHE A 200 -13.86 13.01 -8.96
CA PHE A 200 -12.51 13.56 -8.96
C PHE A 200 -11.65 13.19 -10.17
N CYS A 201 -11.97 12.10 -10.87
CA CYS A 201 -11.31 11.77 -12.14
C CYS A 201 -12.25 11.05 -13.10
N GLU A 202 -11.91 11.13 -14.39
CA GLU A 202 -12.56 10.30 -15.41
C GLU A 202 -12.19 8.84 -15.18
N LEU A 203 -13.19 7.97 -15.21
CA LEU A 203 -13.01 6.54 -15.05
C LEU A 203 -13.08 5.83 -16.39
N PRO A 204 -12.38 4.69 -16.55
CA PRO A 204 -12.56 3.84 -17.71
C PRO A 204 -14.04 3.48 -17.89
N PRO A 205 -14.47 3.19 -19.14
CA PRO A 205 -15.83 2.71 -19.42
C PRO A 205 -16.24 1.60 -18.45
N ASP A 206 -17.54 1.55 -18.12
CA ASP A 206 -18.15 0.62 -17.16
C ASP A 206 -18.10 -0.85 -17.64
N ASP A 207 -16.90 -1.37 -17.79
CA ASP A 207 -16.68 -2.80 -17.93
C ASP A 207 -16.98 -3.47 -16.58
N PRO A 208 -17.70 -4.61 -16.60
CA PRO A 208 -17.97 -5.35 -15.37
C PRO A 208 -16.63 -5.81 -14.75
N LEU A 209 -16.37 -5.35 -13.52
CA LEU A 209 -15.22 -5.78 -12.74
C LEU A 209 -15.41 -7.25 -12.32
N LYS A 210 -14.35 -8.06 -12.45
CA LYS A 210 -14.38 -9.52 -12.22
C LYS A 210 -13.42 -9.99 -11.12
N TYR A 211 -12.99 -9.10 -10.24
CA TYR A 211 -12.06 -9.46 -9.16
C TYR A 211 -12.74 -10.27 -8.06
N VAL A 212 -11.93 -11.05 -7.35
CA VAL A 212 -12.34 -11.72 -6.11
C VAL A 212 -12.09 -10.77 -4.93
N LEU A 213 -13.12 -10.52 -4.13
CA LEU A 213 -13.00 -9.77 -2.88
C LEU A 213 -12.65 -10.74 -1.75
N HIS A 214 -11.45 -10.57 -1.19
CA HIS A 214 -11.00 -11.27 0.01
C HIS A 214 -11.20 -10.36 1.21
N THR A 215 -11.93 -10.84 2.22
CA THR A 215 -12.15 -10.08 3.45
C THR A 215 -11.39 -10.72 4.59
N MET A 216 -10.55 -9.94 5.27
CA MET A 216 -9.77 -10.41 6.40
C MET A 216 -9.96 -9.53 7.63
N ARG A 217 -9.93 -10.11 8.83
CA ARG A 217 -9.96 -9.33 10.08
C ARG A 217 -8.56 -8.83 10.44
N THR A 218 -8.50 -7.60 10.92
CA THR A 218 -7.29 -6.99 11.47
C THR A 218 -6.89 -7.69 12.76
N MET A 219 -5.58 -7.78 12.97
CA MET A 219 -4.99 -8.19 14.26
C MET A 219 -4.26 -7.02 14.93
N ALA A 220 -4.32 -5.83 14.32
CA ALA A 220 -3.64 -4.63 14.79
C ALA A 220 -4.47 -3.83 15.83
N GLU A 221 -5.70 -4.25 16.14
CA GLU A 221 -6.63 -3.53 17.01
C GLU A 221 -6.23 -3.50 18.49
N ASN A 222 -5.54 -4.53 18.97
CA ASN A 222 -5.17 -4.63 20.39
C ASN A 222 -3.87 -3.87 20.73
N LYS A 223 -3.57 -2.76 20.03
CA LYS A 223 -2.39 -1.92 20.27
C LYS A 223 -2.60 -0.82 21.32
N LYS A 224 -3.41 -1.05 22.36
CA LYS A 224 -3.35 -0.20 23.57
C LYS A 224 -1.97 -0.43 24.23
N GLY A 225 -0.96 0.32 23.80
CA GLY A 225 0.39 0.33 24.40
C GLY A 225 1.57 -0.03 23.48
N MET A 226 1.37 -0.39 22.20
CA MET A 226 2.45 -0.83 21.30
C MET A 226 2.57 0.04 20.05
N ALA A 227 2.71 1.37 20.20
CA ALA A 227 3.46 2.11 19.20
C ALA A 227 4.91 1.61 19.32
N PRO A 228 5.49 0.90 18.33
CA PRO A 228 6.73 0.14 18.52
C PRO A 228 7.91 0.97 19.04
N TRP A 229 7.80 2.30 18.96
CA TRP A 229 8.80 3.29 19.40
C TRP A 229 8.17 4.58 19.98
N GLY A 230 6.87 4.58 20.33
CA GLY A 230 6.16 5.83 20.68
C GLY A 230 6.07 6.86 19.54
N MET A 231 6.44 6.48 18.31
CA MET A 231 6.40 7.35 17.15
C MET A 231 5.01 7.35 16.52
N GLY A 232 4.32 8.49 16.62
CA GLY A 232 3.13 8.76 15.81
C GLY A 232 3.46 8.88 14.32
N ALA A 233 2.42 8.95 13.48
CA ALA A 233 2.59 9.12 12.04
C ALA A 233 3.50 10.30 11.63
N PRO A 234 3.46 11.48 12.29
CA PRO A 234 4.39 12.57 11.99
C PRO A 234 5.86 12.21 12.21
N ARG A 235 6.20 11.59 13.35
CA ARG A 235 7.58 11.18 13.66
C ARG A 235 8.09 10.10 12.72
N LEU A 236 7.24 9.18 12.28
CA LEU A 236 7.61 8.19 11.28
C LEU A 236 7.93 8.86 9.93
N ARG A 237 7.18 9.89 9.53
CA ARG A 237 7.48 10.67 8.33
C ARG A 237 8.82 11.40 8.44
N GLU A 238 9.10 12.01 9.59
CA GLU A 238 10.41 12.63 9.87
C GLU A 238 11.55 11.60 9.74
N ALA A 239 11.39 10.42 10.34
CA ALA A 239 12.39 9.35 10.25
C ALA A 239 12.62 8.89 8.80
N VAL A 240 11.55 8.81 7.98
CA VAL A 240 11.66 8.51 6.54
C VAL A 240 12.45 9.61 5.82
N ILE A 241 12.12 10.88 6.04
CA ILE A 241 12.83 12.00 5.42
C ILE A 241 14.30 12.02 5.83
N LEU A 242 14.60 11.82 7.11
CA LEU A 242 15.98 11.76 7.61
C LEU A 242 16.77 10.59 7.00
N SER A 243 16.17 9.40 6.91
CA SER A 243 16.79 8.25 6.25
C SER A 243 17.01 8.50 4.75
N TYR A 244 16.07 9.16 4.10
CA TYR A 244 16.19 9.53 2.70
C TYR A 244 17.35 10.49 2.45
N LEU A 245 17.41 11.59 3.22
CA LEU A 245 18.46 12.60 3.10
C LEU A 245 19.83 12.06 3.51
N SER A 246 19.92 11.15 4.49
CA SER A 246 21.19 10.55 4.88
C SER A 246 21.82 9.70 3.77
N ARG A 247 21.00 9.11 2.89
CA ARG A 247 21.49 8.39 1.70
C ARG A 247 21.98 9.30 0.60
N MET A 248 21.48 10.53 0.57
CA MET A 248 21.86 11.57 -0.38
C MET A 248 23.19 12.22 0.02
N VAL A 249 23.39 12.46 1.32
CA VAL A 249 24.63 13.02 1.87
C VAL A 249 25.65 11.91 2.10
N GLN A 250 26.31 11.50 1.02
CA GLN A 250 27.43 10.54 1.06
C GLN A 250 28.71 11.17 0.49
N PRO A 251 29.90 10.79 1.01
CA PRO A 251 31.17 11.26 0.45
C PRO A 251 31.22 11.08 -1.08
N PRO A 252 31.68 12.09 -1.83
CA PRO A 252 32.27 13.36 -1.39
C PRO A 252 31.26 14.52 -1.22
N LYS A 253 29.96 14.28 -1.35
CA LYS A 253 28.91 15.31 -1.25
C LYS A 253 28.48 15.49 0.21
N TYR A 254 28.96 16.55 0.84
CA TYR A 254 28.70 16.85 2.25
C TYR A 254 27.58 17.88 2.46
N ILE A 255 27.09 18.53 1.38
CA ILE A 255 26.11 19.61 1.46
C ILE A 255 24.82 19.20 0.74
N LEU A 256 23.70 19.34 1.43
CA LEU A 256 22.35 19.05 0.91
C LEU A 256 22.02 19.83 -0.38
N ALA A 257 22.49 21.08 -0.47
CA ALA A 257 22.27 21.94 -1.64
C ALA A 257 22.91 21.39 -2.94
N ASP A 258 23.97 20.59 -2.82
CA ASP A 258 24.67 19.96 -3.95
C ASP A 258 24.08 18.59 -4.31
N THR A 259 23.02 18.19 -3.62
CA THR A 259 22.42 16.87 -3.77
C THR A 259 21.09 16.95 -4.49
N VAL A 260 21.00 16.26 -5.62
CA VAL A 260 19.77 16.12 -6.38
C VAL A 260 18.99 14.94 -5.80
N PRO A 261 17.75 15.14 -5.30
CA PRO A 261 16.85 14.05 -4.90
C PRO A 261 16.67 13.04 -6.03
N TYR A 262 16.14 11.84 -5.76
CA TYR A 262 15.72 10.92 -6.83
C TYR A 262 14.80 11.67 -7.81
N MET A 263 15.39 12.10 -8.91
CA MET A 263 14.72 12.74 -10.02
C MET A 263 14.75 11.70 -11.12
N GLN A 264 13.66 10.97 -11.29
CA GLN A 264 13.40 10.43 -12.61
C GLN A 264 12.93 11.60 -13.46
N MET A 265 13.79 11.94 -14.43
CA MET A 265 13.52 12.92 -15.47
C MET A 265 12.08 12.74 -15.99
N PRO A 266 11.29 13.81 -16.16
CA PRO A 266 10.15 13.73 -17.05
C PRO A 266 10.71 13.34 -18.41
N ARG A 267 10.44 12.13 -18.89
CA ARG A 267 10.60 11.84 -20.31
C ARG A 267 9.50 12.64 -21.01
N TYR A 268 9.87 13.85 -21.41
CA TYR A 268 9.23 14.70 -22.40
C TYR A 268 7.71 14.86 -22.25
N TYR A 269 7.29 15.93 -21.57
CA TYR A 269 6.21 16.74 -22.13
C TYR A 269 6.83 17.51 -23.29
N PHE A 270 6.63 17.05 -24.52
CA PHE A 270 6.57 17.78 -25.80
C PHE A 270 6.51 16.72 -26.90
N ASP A 271 5.28 16.38 -27.31
CA ASP A 271 4.76 16.56 -28.68
C ASP A 271 3.27 16.19 -28.70
#